data_AF-A0A7C9C508-F1
#
_entry.id   AF-A0A7C9C508-F1
#
_cell.length_a   1.000
_cell.length_b   1.000
_cell.length_c   1.000
_cell.angle_alpha   90.00
_cell.angle_beta   90.00
_cell.angle_gamma   90.00
#
_symmetry.space_group_name_H-M   'P 1'
#
loop_
_entity.id
_entity.type
_entity.pdbx_description
1 polymer ?
#
loop_
_entity_poly.entity_id
_entity_poly.type
_entity_poly.pdbx_seq_one_letter_code
_entity_poly.pdbx_strand_id
1 'polypeptide(L)'
;MMLNTLTMTPEQELDARAKAFYLLKKWTSVTFLDHAVSLFRDFLHAYAKQLDTPSPNQQELEAAYVSDFLNALVRMDQGIETLRQGADKRSAYDALITGSEKGGELLFGRSAHEVGRTYDPFFHALGVRDTRFSDFEYATGYAEGAWIEELSCQALKCTVGLDFSEYLTYGKRADGGTRVFKHWTYESLFQDPLFPAWRYWPPGRTYPASLPPCPSKNESASGEVCSDQEIPVEGIWEPWFPSGKVGCPSYFLKGSVAHKYLLEGANDEHAVRWRLLWEDKRYRDGSIPAEEETYFPKPVAQPRLRVLPGEPCPRTGYWQSPAVKDSVHVEAGAPMPGPQRTTWGMVIWHYGDPQPDN
;
A
#
# COMPACT_ATOMS: atom_id res chain seq x y z
N MET A 1 20.57 -2.74 0.24
CA MET A 1 21.51 -1.68 0.66
C MET A 1 20.69 -0.51 1.18
N MET A 2 20.90 -0.05 2.41
CA MET A 2 20.12 1.05 2.98
C MET A 2 20.46 2.35 2.24
N LEU A 3 19.45 3.01 1.66
CA LEU A 3 19.62 4.33 1.05
C LEU A 3 19.83 5.35 2.18
N ASN A 4 20.87 6.18 2.06
CA ASN A 4 21.19 7.21 3.04
C ASN A 4 21.48 8.52 2.31
N THR A 5 20.76 9.57 2.69
CA THR A 5 20.81 10.89 2.05
C THR A 5 22.23 11.49 2.01
N LEU A 6 23.10 11.10 2.95
CA LEU A 6 24.47 11.59 3.03
C LEU A 6 25.46 10.79 2.16
N THR A 7 25.12 9.59 1.71
CA THR A 7 26.04 8.68 1.00
C THR A 7 25.58 8.23 -0.40
N MET A 8 24.34 8.54 -0.80
CA MET A 8 23.84 8.20 -2.13
C MET A 8 24.63 8.85 -3.26
N THR A 9 24.78 8.12 -4.37
CA THR A 9 25.27 8.70 -5.63
C THR A 9 24.21 9.62 -6.24
N PRO A 10 24.57 10.54 -7.14
CA PRO A 10 23.60 11.40 -7.83
C PRO A 10 22.48 10.63 -8.54
N GLU A 11 22.80 9.47 -9.15
CA GLU A 11 21.83 8.63 -9.84
C GLU A 11 20.84 7.96 -8.87
N GLN A 12 21.35 7.47 -7.74
CA GLN A 12 20.51 6.90 -6.68
C GLN A 12 19.60 7.96 -6.07
N GLU A 13 20.11 9.17 -5.83
CA GLU A 13 19.32 10.29 -5.35
C GLU A 13 18.21 10.64 -6.33
N LEU A 14 18.51 10.73 -7.63
CA LEU A 14 17.53 11.03 -8.66
C LEU A 14 16.41 9.98 -8.73
N ASP A 15 16.76 8.69 -8.74
CA ASP A 15 15.81 7.58 -8.75
C ASP A 15 14.92 7.56 -7.49
N ALA A 16 15.54 7.68 -6.31
CA ALA A 16 14.82 7.72 -5.04
C ALA A 16 13.87 8.91 -4.94
N ARG A 17 14.31 10.10 -5.37
CA ARG A 17 13.47 11.31 -5.44
C ARG A 17 12.27 11.10 -6.36
N ALA A 18 12.47 10.54 -7.56
CA ALA A 18 11.40 10.25 -8.51
C ALA A 18 10.36 9.27 -7.94
N LYS A 19 10.83 8.18 -7.34
CA LYS A 19 9.96 7.16 -6.74
C LYS A 19 9.18 7.69 -5.54
N ALA A 20 9.84 8.40 -4.62
CA ALA A 20 9.17 9.01 -3.47
C ALA A 20 8.13 10.04 -3.91
N PHE A 21 8.49 10.95 -4.83
CA PHE A 21 7.57 11.95 -5.36
C PHE A 21 6.32 11.31 -6.01
N TYR A 22 6.52 10.24 -6.80
CA TYR A 22 5.42 9.49 -7.40
C TYR A 22 4.50 8.85 -6.36
N LEU A 23 5.07 8.18 -5.35
CA LEU A 23 4.29 7.51 -4.32
C LEU A 23 3.50 8.49 -3.45
N LEU A 24 4.09 9.62 -3.08
CA LEU A 24 3.38 10.66 -2.32
C LEU A 24 2.18 11.20 -3.10
N LYS A 25 2.32 11.43 -4.42
CA LYS A 25 1.19 11.81 -5.28
C LYS A 25 0.14 10.72 -5.37
N LYS A 26 0.56 9.46 -5.50
CA LYS A 26 -0.33 8.30 -5.58
C LYS A 26 -1.12 8.11 -4.29
N TRP A 27 -0.48 8.07 -3.13
CA TRP A 27 -1.14 7.83 -1.84
C TRP A 27 -2.07 8.95 -1.39
N THR A 28 -1.94 10.14 -1.99
CA THR A 28 -2.84 11.28 -1.76
C THR A 28 -3.85 11.47 -2.89
N SER A 29 -3.98 10.50 -3.81
CA SER A 29 -4.86 10.63 -4.96
C SER A 29 -6.25 10.05 -4.75
N VAL A 30 -7.26 10.69 -5.34
CA VAL A 30 -8.61 10.14 -5.48
C VAL A 30 -8.56 8.74 -6.09
N THR A 31 -7.83 8.55 -7.19
CA THR A 31 -7.85 7.26 -7.89
C THR A 31 -7.34 6.11 -7.03
N PHE A 32 -6.26 6.33 -6.27
CA PHE A 32 -5.71 5.31 -5.38
C PHE A 32 -6.62 5.04 -4.19
N LEU A 33 -7.11 6.10 -3.54
CA LEU A 33 -7.94 5.99 -2.33
C LEU A 33 -9.32 5.41 -2.66
N ASP A 34 -9.93 5.79 -3.78
CA ASP A 34 -11.21 5.24 -4.24
C ASP A 34 -11.11 3.75 -4.58
N HIS A 35 -9.98 3.33 -5.14
CA HIS A 35 -9.71 1.90 -5.34
C HIS A 35 -9.60 1.15 -4.00
N ALA A 36 -8.88 1.69 -3.03
CA ALA A 36 -8.78 1.11 -1.70
C ALA A 36 -10.18 0.96 -1.05
N VAL A 37 -10.97 2.03 -1.02
CA VAL A 37 -12.35 2.01 -0.49
C VAL A 37 -13.24 1.01 -1.25
N SER A 38 -13.01 0.82 -2.56
CA SER A 38 -13.75 -0.16 -3.35
C SER A 38 -13.44 -1.61 -2.93
N LEU A 39 -12.21 -1.92 -2.51
CA LEU A 39 -11.87 -3.24 -1.96
C LEU A 39 -12.65 -3.52 -0.66
N PHE A 40 -12.79 -2.52 0.20
CA PHE A 40 -13.63 -2.64 1.40
C PHE A 40 -15.12 -2.77 1.05
N ARG A 41 -15.60 -2.05 0.03
CA ARG A 41 -16.96 -2.19 -0.48
C ARG A 41 -17.24 -3.61 -1.00
N ASP A 42 -16.28 -4.21 -1.71
CA ASP A 42 -16.37 -5.60 -2.16
C ASP A 42 -16.44 -6.58 -0.99
N PHE A 43 -15.67 -6.33 0.08
CA PHE A 43 -15.80 -7.06 1.34
C PHE A 43 -17.21 -6.94 1.94
N LEU A 44 -17.80 -5.74 1.98
CA LEU A 44 -19.15 -5.55 2.52
C LEU A 44 -20.25 -6.17 1.65
N HIS A 45 -20.06 -6.22 0.34
CA HIS A 45 -20.95 -6.98 -0.55
C HIS A 45 -20.88 -8.49 -0.26
N ALA A 46 -19.68 -9.02 -0.01
CA ALA A 46 -19.51 -10.42 0.37
C ALA A 46 -20.10 -10.72 1.76
N TYR A 47 -19.89 -9.81 2.72
CA TYR A 47 -20.49 -9.89 4.06
C TYR A 47 -22.01 -9.97 3.97
N ALA A 48 -22.64 -9.07 3.21
CA ALA A 48 -24.10 -9.06 3.05
C ALA A 48 -24.63 -10.38 2.47
N LYS A 49 -23.94 -10.96 1.47
CA LYS A 49 -24.31 -12.27 0.93
C LYS A 49 -24.12 -13.40 1.94
N GLN A 50 -23.09 -13.31 2.78
CA GLN A 50 -22.84 -14.31 3.81
C GLN A 50 -23.94 -14.29 4.89
N LEU A 51 -24.53 -13.12 5.17
CA LEU A 51 -25.69 -13.00 6.09
C LEU A 51 -26.93 -13.76 5.60
N ASP A 52 -27.06 -14.04 4.30
CA ASP A 52 -28.16 -14.88 3.77
C ASP A 52 -28.03 -16.35 4.23
N THR A 53 -26.88 -16.75 4.76
CA THR A 53 -26.65 -18.08 5.35
C THR A 53 -26.90 -18.02 6.86
N PRO A 54 -27.87 -18.78 7.41
CA PRO A 54 -28.20 -18.73 8.83
C PRO A 54 -26.99 -19.02 9.73
N SER A 55 -26.73 -18.11 10.68
CA SER A 55 -25.68 -18.27 11.70
C SER A 55 -26.26 -18.28 13.13
N PRO A 56 -25.66 -19.01 14.09
CA PRO A 56 -26.08 -18.96 15.50
C PRO A 56 -26.07 -17.54 16.11
N ASN A 57 -25.19 -16.66 15.65
CA ASN A 57 -25.03 -15.27 16.08
C ASN A 57 -25.60 -14.25 15.06
N GLN A 58 -26.60 -14.64 14.26
CA GLN A 58 -27.16 -13.82 13.16
C GLN A 58 -27.45 -12.37 13.56
N GLN A 59 -28.13 -12.13 14.68
CA GLN A 59 -28.52 -10.78 15.11
C GLN A 59 -27.30 -9.90 15.40
N GLU A 60 -26.23 -10.47 15.96
CA GLU A 60 -24.99 -9.73 16.25
C GLU A 60 -24.24 -9.39 14.95
N LEU A 61 -24.22 -10.30 13.99
CA LEU A 61 -23.61 -10.09 12.67
C LEU A 61 -24.36 -9.01 11.88
N GLU A 62 -25.69 -9.05 11.86
CA GLU A 62 -26.52 -8.03 11.22
C GLU A 62 -26.35 -6.66 11.89
N ALA A 63 -26.32 -6.62 13.23
CA ALA A 63 -26.09 -5.39 13.97
C ALA A 63 -24.71 -4.79 13.65
N ALA A 64 -23.64 -5.60 13.71
CA ALA A 64 -22.28 -5.16 13.40
C ALA A 64 -22.14 -4.68 11.95
N TYR A 65 -22.80 -5.34 11.01
CA TYR A 65 -22.83 -4.92 9.61
C TYR A 65 -23.34 -3.49 9.45
N VAL A 66 -24.45 -3.16 10.12
CA VAL A 66 -25.07 -1.83 10.04
C VAL A 66 -24.35 -0.80 10.90
N SER A 67 -24.15 -1.08 12.19
CA SER A 67 -23.64 -0.09 13.16
C SER A 67 -22.17 0.22 12.96
N ASP A 68 -21.40 -0.74 12.42
CA ASP A 68 -19.96 -0.65 12.43
C ASP A 68 -19.41 -0.55 11.01
N PHE A 69 -19.66 -1.58 10.21
CA PHE A 69 -19.05 -1.72 8.89
C PHE A 69 -19.62 -0.75 7.84
N LEU A 70 -20.95 -0.65 7.72
CA LEU A 70 -21.55 0.33 6.82
C LEU A 70 -21.25 1.77 7.26
N ASN A 71 -21.24 2.04 8.56
CA ASN A 71 -20.88 3.36 9.07
C ASN A 71 -19.40 3.71 8.79
N ALA A 72 -18.50 2.73 8.81
CA ALA A 72 -17.11 2.92 8.37
C ALA A 72 -17.05 3.29 6.88
N LEU A 73 -17.76 2.54 6.03
CA LEU A 73 -17.83 2.83 4.58
C LEU A 73 -18.42 4.23 4.30
N VAL A 74 -19.50 4.62 4.97
CA VAL A 74 -20.12 5.95 4.79
C VAL A 74 -19.12 7.07 5.06
N ARG A 75 -18.26 6.93 6.08
CA ARG A 75 -17.21 7.91 6.37
C ARG A 75 -16.15 7.95 5.28
N MET A 76 -15.71 6.78 4.80
CA MET A 76 -14.76 6.70 3.70
C MET A 76 -15.30 7.32 2.42
N ASP A 77 -16.54 6.99 2.03
CA ASP A 77 -17.22 7.56 0.86
C ASP A 77 -17.36 9.08 0.98
N GLN A 78 -17.69 9.60 2.17
CA GLN A 78 -17.72 11.05 2.42
C GLN A 78 -16.34 11.69 2.21
N GLY A 79 -15.26 11.03 2.64
CA GLY A 79 -13.90 11.49 2.42
C GLY A 79 -13.52 11.50 0.93
N ILE A 80 -13.84 10.44 0.18
CA ILE A 80 -13.64 10.39 -1.28
C ILE A 80 -14.39 11.53 -1.98
N GLU A 81 -15.67 11.72 -1.66
CA GLU A 81 -16.49 12.76 -2.30
C GLU A 81 -15.95 14.16 -1.99
N THR A 82 -15.57 14.41 -0.73
CA THR A 82 -14.94 15.69 -0.32
C THR A 82 -13.65 15.93 -1.10
N LEU A 83 -12.84 14.89 -1.32
CA LEU A 83 -11.59 14.98 -2.07
C LEU A 83 -11.85 15.25 -3.56
N ARG A 84 -12.82 14.57 -4.18
CA ARG A 84 -13.22 14.75 -5.60
C ARG A 84 -13.73 16.15 -5.89
N GLN A 85 -14.39 16.77 -4.92
CA GLN A 85 -14.87 18.16 -5.03
C GLN A 85 -13.74 19.19 -4.95
N GLY A 86 -12.49 18.77 -4.71
CA GLY A 86 -11.35 19.67 -4.53
C GLY A 86 -11.50 20.55 -3.29
N ALA A 87 -12.26 20.08 -2.30
CA ALA A 87 -12.59 20.79 -1.08
C ALA A 87 -11.48 20.63 -0.02
N ASP A 88 -11.84 20.66 1.27
CA ASP A 88 -10.92 20.54 2.39
C ASP A 88 -10.25 19.15 2.43
N LYS A 89 -9.02 19.06 1.89
CA LYS A 89 -8.24 17.81 1.88
C LYS A 89 -7.98 17.27 3.28
N ARG A 90 -7.85 18.12 4.30
CA ARG A 90 -7.62 17.66 5.68
C ARG A 90 -8.84 16.88 6.17
N SER A 91 -10.03 17.46 6.04
CA SER A 91 -11.27 16.76 6.41
C SER A 91 -11.52 15.52 5.56
N ALA A 92 -11.18 15.56 4.27
CA ALA A 92 -11.32 14.41 3.38
C ALA A 92 -10.44 13.23 3.85
N TYR A 93 -9.15 13.48 4.10
CA TYR A 93 -8.22 12.44 4.54
C TYR A 93 -8.52 11.95 5.95
N ASP A 94 -8.92 12.84 6.87
CA ASP A 94 -9.33 12.47 8.23
C ASP A 94 -10.55 11.53 8.24
N ALA A 95 -11.55 11.81 7.40
CA ALA A 95 -12.73 10.96 7.25
C ALA A 95 -12.39 9.57 6.70
N LEU A 96 -11.49 9.50 5.71
CA LEU A 96 -10.98 8.24 5.16
C LEU A 96 -10.25 7.41 6.20
N ILE A 97 -9.26 8.02 6.86
CA ILE A 97 -8.43 7.35 7.88
C ILE A 97 -9.30 6.86 9.03
N THR A 98 -10.18 7.71 9.56
CA THR A 98 -11.06 7.34 10.68
C THR A 98 -12.04 6.22 10.28
N GLY A 99 -12.56 6.26 9.06
CA GLY A 99 -13.43 5.20 8.53
C GLY A 99 -12.68 3.86 8.44
N SER A 100 -11.50 3.88 7.84
CA SER A 100 -10.64 2.71 7.67
C SER A 100 -10.20 2.11 9.00
N GLU A 101 -9.68 2.91 9.93
CA GLU A 101 -9.25 2.45 11.27
C GLU A 101 -10.39 1.77 12.03
N LYS A 102 -11.61 2.32 11.94
CA LYS A 102 -12.78 1.69 12.55
C LYS A 102 -13.10 0.34 11.91
N GLY A 103 -13.05 0.24 10.58
CA GLY A 103 -13.31 -1.00 9.85
C GLY A 103 -12.24 -2.08 10.12
N GLY A 104 -10.97 -1.69 10.10
CA GLY A 104 -9.80 -2.53 10.35
C GLY A 104 -9.74 -3.07 11.77
N GLU A 105 -9.95 -2.22 12.79
CA GLU A 105 -9.97 -2.62 14.20
C GLU A 105 -11.00 -3.72 14.50
N LEU A 106 -12.09 -3.74 13.73
CA LEU A 106 -13.17 -4.71 13.83
C LEU A 106 -12.89 -6.03 13.10
N LEU A 107 -11.96 -6.08 12.16
CA LEU A 107 -11.60 -7.31 11.43
C LEU A 107 -10.29 -7.91 11.91
N PHE A 108 -9.30 -7.06 12.17
CA PHE A 108 -7.91 -7.42 12.32
C PHE A 108 -7.31 -6.94 13.65
N GLY A 109 -7.96 -5.96 14.27
CA GLY A 109 -7.50 -5.33 15.50
C GLY A 109 -7.81 -6.11 16.77
N ARG A 110 -7.52 -5.46 17.90
CA ARG A 110 -7.69 -6.06 19.23
C ARG A 110 -9.14 -6.40 19.51
N SER A 111 -10.05 -5.51 19.12
CA SER A 111 -11.49 -5.69 19.29
C SER A 111 -11.97 -6.96 18.57
N ALA A 112 -11.50 -7.20 17.34
CA ALA A 112 -11.81 -8.42 16.59
C ALA A 112 -11.38 -9.70 17.32
N HIS A 113 -10.19 -9.65 17.94
CA HIS A 113 -9.68 -10.77 18.74
C HIS A 113 -10.49 -10.98 20.02
N GLU A 114 -10.83 -9.91 20.74
CA GLU A 114 -11.60 -9.98 21.99
C GLU A 114 -13.01 -10.55 21.78
N VAL A 115 -13.64 -10.26 20.63
CA VAL A 115 -14.96 -10.84 20.28
C VAL A 115 -14.86 -12.17 19.51
N GLY A 116 -13.65 -12.71 19.32
CA GLY A 116 -13.44 -14.02 18.71
C GLY A 116 -13.72 -14.10 17.20
N ARG A 117 -13.78 -12.96 16.47
CA ARG A 117 -14.05 -12.93 15.01
C ARG A 117 -13.03 -13.73 14.20
N THR A 118 -11.80 -13.81 14.69
CA THR A 118 -10.71 -14.61 14.10
C THR A 118 -10.96 -16.11 14.13
N TYR A 119 -11.94 -16.57 14.91
CA TYR A 119 -12.31 -17.97 15.04
C TYR A 119 -13.74 -18.25 14.56
N ASP A 120 -14.44 -17.22 14.08
CA ASP A 120 -15.82 -17.33 13.63
C ASP A 120 -15.87 -17.83 12.16
N PRO A 121 -16.54 -18.97 11.89
CA PRO A 121 -16.68 -19.53 10.55
C PRO A 121 -17.27 -18.55 9.53
N PHE A 122 -18.11 -17.61 9.97
CA PHE A 122 -18.66 -16.55 9.12
C PHE A 122 -17.54 -15.70 8.51
N PHE A 123 -16.59 -15.25 9.34
CA PHE A 123 -15.47 -14.42 8.90
C PHE A 123 -14.39 -15.24 8.16
N HIS A 124 -14.21 -16.52 8.52
CA HIS A 124 -13.34 -17.42 7.74
C HIS A 124 -13.82 -17.59 6.30
N ALA A 125 -15.14 -17.67 6.08
CA ALA A 125 -15.72 -17.74 4.74
C ALA A 125 -15.46 -16.46 3.92
N LEU A 126 -15.39 -15.30 4.59
CA LEU A 126 -14.99 -14.03 3.99
C LEU A 126 -13.47 -13.91 3.77
N GLY A 127 -12.70 -14.85 4.30
CA GLY A 127 -11.25 -14.94 4.10
C GLY A 127 -10.41 -14.43 5.26
N VAL A 128 -11.01 -14.12 6.42
CA VAL A 128 -10.26 -13.84 7.66
C VAL A 128 -9.54 -15.10 8.09
N ARG A 129 -8.29 -14.95 8.57
CA ARG A 129 -7.44 -16.04 9.05
C ARG A 129 -6.93 -15.68 10.45
N ASP A 130 -5.64 -15.87 10.69
CA ASP A 130 -4.99 -15.58 11.96
C ASP A 130 -4.57 -14.10 12.00
N THR A 131 -4.88 -13.40 13.10
CA THR A 131 -4.51 -11.99 13.30
C THR A 131 -3.08 -11.81 13.81
N ARG A 132 -2.26 -12.85 13.76
CA ARG A 132 -0.82 -12.72 14.01
C ARG A 132 -0.12 -12.19 12.76
N PHE A 133 0.50 -11.01 12.89
CA PHE A 133 1.25 -10.41 11.79
C PHE A 133 2.38 -11.30 11.24
N SER A 134 2.87 -12.26 12.02
CA SER A 134 3.87 -13.24 11.58
C SER A 134 3.42 -14.20 10.49
N ASP A 135 2.12 -14.29 10.22
CA ASP A 135 1.56 -15.36 9.39
C ASP A 135 1.47 -14.93 7.92
N PHE A 136 1.88 -15.81 7.00
CA PHE A 136 1.86 -15.53 5.56
C PHE A 136 0.43 -15.43 4.99
N GLU A 137 -0.51 -16.16 5.57
CA GLU A 137 -1.93 -16.13 5.21
C GLU A 137 -2.71 -15.33 6.26
N TYR A 138 -2.38 -14.05 6.42
CA TYR A 138 -3.06 -13.16 7.36
C TYR A 138 -4.52 -12.89 6.99
N ALA A 139 -4.76 -12.68 5.70
CA ALA A 139 -6.09 -12.53 5.10
C ALA A 139 -6.06 -13.06 3.67
N THR A 140 -7.22 -13.50 3.18
CA THR A 140 -7.40 -13.99 1.81
C THR A 140 -8.72 -13.48 1.24
N GLY A 141 -8.90 -13.55 -0.08
CA GLY A 141 -10.19 -13.26 -0.72
C GLY A 141 -10.69 -11.85 -0.41
N TYR A 142 -11.92 -11.75 0.11
CA TYR A 142 -12.52 -10.45 0.40
C TYR A 142 -11.89 -9.76 1.62
N ALA A 143 -11.52 -10.50 2.66
CA ALA A 143 -10.82 -9.95 3.82
C ALA A 143 -9.44 -9.39 3.44
N GLU A 144 -8.74 -10.00 2.48
CA GLU A 144 -7.48 -9.46 1.96
C GLU A 144 -7.66 -8.10 1.29
N GLY A 145 -8.77 -7.90 0.57
CA GLY A 145 -9.14 -6.60 0.02
C GLY A 145 -9.31 -5.54 1.12
N ALA A 146 -10.03 -5.87 2.19
CA ALA A 146 -10.19 -5.00 3.35
C ALA A 146 -8.84 -4.70 4.04
N TRP A 147 -7.93 -5.68 4.10
CA TRP A 147 -6.60 -5.47 4.66
C TRP A 147 -5.72 -4.55 3.78
N ILE A 148 -5.78 -4.69 2.46
CA ILE A 148 -5.08 -3.79 1.53
C ILE A 148 -5.64 -2.36 1.64
N GLU A 149 -6.95 -2.21 1.86
CA GLU A 149 -7.58 -0.92 2.14
C GLU A 149 -7.00 -0.28 3.41
N GLU A 150 -6.95 -1.02 4.51
CA GLU A 150 -6.41 -0.53 5.78
C GLU A 150 -4.95 -0.08 5.64
N LEU A 151 -4.11 -0.90 5.00
CA LEU A 151 -2.72 -0.51 4.70
C LEU A 151 -2.64 0.73 3.81
N SER A 152 -3.61 0.95 2.92
CA SER A 152 -3.64 2.10 2.01
C SER A 152 -3.97 3.38 2.76
N CYS A 153 -4.94 3.34 3.67
CA CYS A 153 -5.26 4.45 4.56
C CYS A 153 -4.17 4.70 5.61
N GLN A 154 -3.47 3.67 6.07
CA GLN A 154 -2.30 3.82 6.93
C GLN A 154 -1.13 4.49 6.20
N ALA A 155 -0.89 4.16 4.92
CA ALA A 155 0.08 4.86 4.09
C ALA A 155 -0.32 6.32 3.85
N LEU A 156 -1.61 6.61 3.64
CA LEU A 156 -2.14 7.98 3.60
C LEU A 156 -1.85 8.72 4.90
N LYS A 157 -2.19 8.13 6.06
CA LYS A 157 -1.97 8.69 7.41
C LYS A 157 -0.52 9.10 7.63
N CYS A 158 0.41 8.20 7.30
CA CYS A 158 1.85 8.49 7.33
C CYS A 158 2.23 9.62 6.37
N THR A 159 1.68 9.61 5.15
CA THR A 159 1.96 10.59 4.10
C THR A 159 1.53 12.00 4.46
N VAL A 160 0.37 12.18 5.08
CA VAL A 160 -0.17 13.51 5.42
C VAL A 160 0.18 13.96 6.84
N GLY A 161 0.82 13.09 7.63
CA GLY A 161 1.31 13.39 8.97
C GLY A 161 0.21 13.58 10.02
N LEU A 162 -0.92 12.86 9.90
CA LEU A 162 -1.99 12.88 10.90
C LEU A 162 -1.70 11.83 11.98
N ASP A 163 -1.10 12.25 13.10
CA ASP A 163 -0.84 11.43 14.30
C ASP A 163 -0.27 10.02 14.02
N PHE A 164 0.65 9.93 13.05
CA PHE A 164 1.33 8.68 12.73
C PHE A 164 2.48 8.45 13.73
N SER A 165 2.19 7.72 14.80
CA SER A 165 3.20 7.29 15.79
C SER A 165 3.49 5.79 15.73
N GLU A 166 3.11 5.12 14.64
CA GLU A 166 3.20 3.68 14.57
C GLU A 166 4.63 3.18 14.44
N TYR A 167 4.87 2.07 15.12
CA TYR A 167 6.12 1.34 15.02
C TYR A 167 6.18 0.63 13.67
N LEU A 168 6.61 1.36 12.64
CA LEU A 168 7.28 0.77 11.49
C LEU A 168 8.64 0.20 11.98
N THR A 169 8.63 -0.78 12.89
CA THR A 169 9.82 -1.58 13.16
C THR A 169 10.04 -2.40 11.89
N TYR A 170 11.21 -2.43 11.25
CA TYR A 170 12.50 -2.86 11.74
C TYR A 170 13.61 -2.14 10.99
N GLY A 171 14.32 -1.29 11.72
CA GLY A 171 15.75 -1.13 11.50
C GLY A 171 16.41 -1.25 12.86
N LYS A 172 17.59 -1.87 12.92
CA LYS A 172 18.48 -1.67 14.06
C LYS A 172 19.36 -0.49 13.73
N ARG A 173 19.39 0.49 14.64
CA ARG A 173 20.47 1.48 14.66
C ARG A 173 21.80 0.74 14.75
N ALA A 174 22.89 1.41 14.36
CA ALA A 174 24.25 0.84 14.47
C ALA A 174 24.61 0.38 15.90
N ASP A 175 23.96 0.94 16.92
CA ASP A 175 24.12 0.60 18.34
C ASP A 175 23.20 -0.53 18.84
N GLY A 176 22.41 -1.14 17.95
CA GLY A 176 21.46 -2.21 18.28
C GLY A 176 20.07 -1.74 18.77
N GLY A 177 19.84 -0.42 18.88
CA GLY A 177 18.55 0.15 19.23
C GLY A 177 17.51 0.11 18.11
N THR A 178 16.23 0.25 18.45
CA THR A 178 15.10 0.23 17.51
C THR A 178 15.01 1.52 16.69
N ARG A 179 14.86 1.41 15.37
CA ARG A 179 14.46 2.51 14.48
C ARG A 179 12.97 2.79 14.62
N VAL A 180 12.60 4.07 14.73
CA VAL A 180 11.20 4.52 14.84
C VAL A 180 10.98 5.62 13.80
N PHE A 181 9.97 5.44 12.94
CA PHE A 181 9.66 6.38 11.87
C PHE A 181 8.30 7.03 12.15
N LYS A 182 8.29 8.36 12.21
CA LYS A 182 7.06 9.16 12.32
C LYS A 182 6.62 9.78 10.99
N HIS A 183 7.54 9.81 10.04
CA HIS A 183 7.37 10.39 8.71
C HIS A 183 8.16 9.56 7.69
N TRP A 184 7.89 9.77 6.40
CA TRP A 184 8.65 9.13 5.33
C TRP A 184 10.11 9.60 5.31
N THR A 185 11.00 8.63 5.26
CA THR A 185 12.41 8.76 4.90
C THR A 185 12.67 7.80 3.75
N TYR A 186 13.82 7.88 3.07
CA TYR A 186 14.13 6.86 2.06
C TYR A 186 14.25 5.46 2.68
N GLU A 187 14.64 5.36 3.95
CA GLU A 187 14.67 4.11 4.71
C GLU A 187 13.25 3.55 4.91
N SER A 188 12.31 4.34 5.45
CA SER A 188 10.96 3.85 5.76
C SER A 188 10.08 3.63 4.52
N LEU A 189 10.30 4.40 3.45
CA LEU A 189 9.51 4.35 2.22
C LEU A 189 9.93 3.17 1.32
N PHE A 190 11.21 2.77 1.35
CA PHE A 190 11.74 1.68 0.53
C PHE A 190 12.10 0.40 1.28
N GLN A 191 11.91 0.33 2.60
CA GLN A 191 12.14 -0.90 3.35
C GLN A 191 11.19 -2.03 2.89
N ASP A 192 11.69 -3.26 2.94
CA ASP A 192 10.85 -4.45 2.79
C ASP A 192 9.91 -4.58 4.01
N PRO A 193 8.72 -5.17 3.84
CA PRO A 193 7.80 -5.33 4.94
C PRO A 193 8.37 -6.28 6.01
N LEU A 194 8.23 -5.88 7.28
CA LEU A 194 8.73 -6.66 8.42
C LEU A 194 8.00 -7.99 8.58
N PHE A 195 6.68 -7.93 8.44
CA PHE A 195 5.79 -9.02 8.74
C PHE A 195 5.20 -9.58 7.44
N PRO A 196 5.05 -10.91 7.32
CA PRO A 196 4.38 -11.50 6.16
C PRO A 196 2.96 -10.95 5.93
N ALA A 197 2.22 -10.64 7.00
CA ALA A 197 0.93 -9.95 6.90
C ALA A 197 1.02 -8.59 6.19
N TRP A 198 2.17 -7.92 6.32
CA TRP A 198 2.42 -6.62 5.70
C TRP A 198 3.06 -6.77 4.32
N ARG A 199 2.97 -7.92 3.66
CA ARG A 199 3.60 -8.14 2.33
C ARG A 199 3.30 -7.07 1.27
N TYR A 200 2.19 -6.36 1.44
CA TYR A 200 1.81 -5.25 0.57
C TYR A 200 2.37 -3.89 1.00
N TRP A 201 2.95 -3.76 2.19
CA TRP A 201 3.38 -2.49 2.77
C TRP A 201 4.68 -1.93 2.17
N PRO A 202 4.78 -0.60 1.97
CA PRO A 202 3.65 0.28 1.71
C PRO A 202 2.89 -0.14 0.43
N PRO A 203 1.55 -0.09 0.41
CA PRO A 203 0.77 -0.54 -0.75
C PRO A 203 1.05 0.28 -1.98
N GLY A 204 1.01 -0.38 -3.14
CA GLY A 204 1.16 0.30 -4.41
C GLY A 204 2.57 0.82 -4.71
N ARG A 205 3.62 0.23 -4.12
CA ARG A 205 5.04 0.41 -4.51
C ARG A 205 5.37 -0.19 -5.89
N THR A 206 4.48 0.03 -6.85
CA THR A 206 4.62 -0.33 -8.26
C THR A 206 4.75 0.96 -9.07
N TYR A 207 5.69 0.95 -10.01
CA TYR A 207 6.03 2.10 -10.83
C TYR A 207 5.70 1.82 -12.29
N PRO A 208 5.27 2.83 -13.07
CA PRO A 208 5.12 2.67 -14.51
C PRO A 208 6.48 2.39 -15.17
N ALA A 209 6.45 1.74 -16.32
CA ALA A 209 7.66 1.41 -17.08
C ALA A 209 8.52 2.66 -17.41
N SER A 210 7.86 3.80 -17.58
CA SER A 210 8.50 5.11 -17.65
C SER A 210 8.01 5.95 -16.47
N LEU A 211 8.83 6.05 -15.42
CA LEU A 211 8.54 6.85 -14.24
C LEU A 211 8.73 8.34 -14.55
N PRO A 212 7.72 9.20 -14.33
CA PRO A 212 7.90 10.64 -14.46
C PRO A 212 9.00 11.14 -13.50
N PRO A 213 9.90 12.04 -13.95
CA PRO A 213 10.94 12.56 -13.09
C PRO A 213 10.35 13.42 -11.97
N CYS A 214 10.98 13.39 -10.79
CA CYS A 214 10.74 14.39 -9.76
C CYS A 214 11.15 15.78 -10.27
N PRO A 215 10.42 16.86 -9.95
CA PRO A 215 10.85 18.22 -10.24
C PRO A 215 12.30 18.49 -9.82
N SER A 216 12.95 19.40 -10.55
CA SER A 216 14.27 19.89 -10.16
C SER A 216 14.23 20.45 -8.74
N LYS A 217 15.34 20.29 -8.02
CA LYS A 217 15.53 20.88 -6.69
C LYS A 217 15.19 22.37 -6.71
N ASN A 218 14.47 22.84 -5.70
CA ASN A 218 14.20 24.27 -5.55
C ASN A 218 15.41 24.96 -4.89
N GLU A 219 16.36 25.41 -5.72
CA GLU A 219 17.58 26.09 -5.28
C GLU A 219 17.32 27.43 -4.55
N SER A 220 16.13 28.01 -4.74
CA SER A 220 15.75 29.28 -4.10
C SER A 220 15.30 29.07 -2.65
N ALA A 221 15.83 29.88 -1.74
CA ALA A 221 15.33 29.96 -0.36
C ALA A 221 14.00 30.74 -0.24
N SER A 222 13.47 31.28 -1.35
CA SER A 222 12.22 32.04 -1.32
C SER A 222 11.03 31.12 -0.96
N GLY A 223 10.31 31.49 0.10
CA GLY A 223 9.18 30.70 0.60
C GLY A 223 9.58 29.41 1.33
N GLU A 224 10.85 29.25 1.72
CA GLU A 224 11.25 28.12 2.55
C GLU A 224 10.59 28.19 3.94
N VAL A 225 10.25 27.02 4.48
CA VAL A 225 9.61 26.87 5.79
C VAL A 225 10.57 26.11 6.70
N CYS A 226 10.83 26.65 7.89
CA CYS A 226 11.67 25.95 8.86
C CYS A 226 10.88 24.80 9.51
N SER A 227 11.55 23.74 9.95
CA SER A 227 10.94 22.84 10.93
C SER A 227 10.32 23.64 12.10
N ASP A 228 9.22 23.13 12.63
CA ASP A 228 8.41 23.74 13.69
C ASP A 228 7.63 25.01 13.24
N GLN A 229 7.61 25.34 11.95
CA GLN A 229 6.75 26.40 11.38
C GLN A 229 5.54 25.82 10.62
N GLU A 230 4.49 26.62 10.49
CA GLU A 230 3.28 26.23 9.76
C GLU A 230 3.50 26.22 8.23
N ILE A 231 2.98 25.19 7.58
CA ILE A 231 2.99 25.01 6.13
C ILE A 231 1.93 25.91 5.48
N PRO A 232 2.32 26.85 4.59
CA PRO A 232 1.39 27.82 4.01
C PRO A 232 0.53 27.25 2.88
N VAL A 233 1.06 26.24 2.17
CA VAL A 233 0.38 25.58 1.05
C VAL A 233 0.57 24.08 1.12
N GLU A 234 -0.51 23.36 0.81
CA GLU A 234 -0.49 21.91 0.71
C GLU A 234 0.27 21.43 -0.53
N GLY A 235 0.98 20.32 -0.40
CA GLY A 235 1.77 19.76 -1.49
C GLY A 235 2.99 18.99 -1.02
N ILE A 236 3.91 18.73 -1.94
CA ILE A 236 5.14 17.99 -1.66
C ILE A 236 6.28 18.98 -1.46
N TRP A 237 6.96 18.84 -0.32
CA TRP A 237 8.08 19.66 0.10
C TRP A 237 9.32 18.79 0.28
N GLU A 238 10.47 19.35 -0.06
CA GLU A 238 11.77 18.69 0.04
C GLU A 238 12.61 19.30 1.16
N PRO A 239 13.23 18.48 2.02
CA PRO A 239 14.05 18.99 3.11
C PRO A 239 15.46 19.29 2.62
N TRP A 240 15.97 20.48 2.95
CA TRP A 240 17.29 20.97 2.59
C TRP A 240 18.24 20.97 3.78
N PHE A 241 19.45 20.46 3.54
CA PHE A 241 20.54 20.42 4.51
C PHE A 241 21.61 21.49 4.20
N PRO A 242 22.42 21.91 5.19
CA PRO A 242 23.44 22.96 5.03
C PRO A 242 24.48 22.74 3.91
N SER A 243 24.65 21.51 3.41
CA SER A 243 25.57 21.15 2.33
C SER A 243 24.94 21.18 0.92
N GLY A 244 23.70 21.67 0.78
CA GLY A 244 22.95 21.63 -0.49
C GLY A 244 22.40 20.24 -0.84
N LYS A 245 22.56 19.26 0.07
CA LYS A 245 21.90 17.96 -0.03
C LYS A 245 20.42 18.09 0.31
N VAL A 246 19.63 17.17 -0.24
CA VAL A 246 18.20 17.06 0.02
C VAL A 246 17.83 15.67 0.52
N GLY A 247 16.77 15.59 1.32
CA GLY A 247 16.26 14.32 1.86
C GLY A 247 15.08 13.77 1.08
N CYS A 248 14.40 12.78 1.67
CA CYS A 248 13.13 12.28 1.18
C CYS A 248 12.09 13.40 1.21
N PRO A 249 11.38 13.68 0.10
CA PRO A 249 10.26 14.60 0.12
C PRO A 249 9.14 14.11 1.05
N SER A 250 8.35 15.05 1.56
CA SER A 250 7.15 14.80 2.38
C SER A 250 5.96 15.55 1.80
N TYR A 251 4.77 14.97 1.91
CA TYR A 251 3.53 15.70 1.65
C TYR A 251 3.11 16.43 2.92
N PHE A 252 2.74 17.70 2.80
CA PHE A 252 2.16 18.47 3.88
C PHE A 252 0.80 19.00 3.50
N LEU A 253 -0.12 18.97 4.45
CA LEU A 253 -1.37 19.73 4.38
C LEU A 253 -1.11 21.18 4.80
N LYS A 254 -1.89 22.10 4.23
CA LYS A 254 -1.91 23.49 4.69
C LYS A 254 -2.28 23.53 6.19
N GLY A 255 -1.59 24.38 6.94
CA GLY A 255 -1.77 24.50 8.38
C GLY A 255 -1.09 23.41 9.22
N SER A 256 -0.48 22.39 8.60
CA SER A 256 0.35 21.44 9.35
C SER A 256 1.66 22.09 9.77
N VAL A 257 2.23 21.65 10.88
CA VAL A 257 3.57 22.06 11.32
C VAL A 257 4.61 21.23 10.55
N ALA A 258 5.58 21.90 9.93
CA ALA A 258 6.69 21.26 9.24
C ALA A 258 7.53 20.44 10.24
N HIS A 259 7.60 19.14 10.04
CA HIS A 259 8.32 18.27 10.97
C HIS A 259 9.84 18.44 10.86
N LYS A 260 10.56 17.92 11.85
CA LYS A 260 12.01 17.71 11.75
C LYS A 260 12.30 16.51 10.86
N TYR A 261 13.45 16.49 10.20
CA TYR A 261 13.83 15.37 9.36
C TYR A 261 14.58 14.32 10.17
N LEU A 262 14.14 13.06 10.08
CA LEU A 262 14.80 11.92 10.69
C LEU A 262 15.89 11.40 9.73
N LEU A 263 17.17 11.48 10.12
CA LEU A 263 18.25 10.99 9.27
C LEU A 263 18.20 9.45 9.12
N GLU A 264 18.59 8.95 7.96
CA GLU A 264 18.67 7.51 7.73
C GLU A 264 19.74 6.87 8.61
N GLY A 265 19.40 5.74 9.24
CA GLY A 265 20.27 5.00 10.16
C GLY A 265 20.33 5.50 11.61
N ALA A 266 19.75 6.66 11.95
CA ALA A 266 19.77 7.23 13.32
C ALA A 266 18.43 7.83 13.73
N ASN A 267 18.05 7.71 15.02
CA ASN A 267 16.79 8.30 15.52
C ASN A 267 16.91 9.82 15.78
N ASP A 268 17.91 10.46 15.18
CA ASP A 268 18.19 11.87 15.37
C ASP A 268 17.33 12.70 14.41
N GLU A 269 16.52 13.58 15.00
CA GLU A 269 15.70 14.54 14.28
C GLU A 269 16.46 15.85 14.10
N HIS A 270 16.54 16.32 12.87
CA HIS A 270 17.22 17.56 12.51
C HIS A 270 16.22 18.61 12.06
N ALA A 271 16.38 19.83 12.57
CA ALA A 271 15.70 20.98 12.01
C ALA A 271 16.24 21.23 10.60
N VAL A 272 15.35 21.27 9.61
CA VAL A 272 15.67 21.46 8.20
C VAL A 272 14.90 22.65 7.64
N ARG A 273 15.25 23.04 6.41
CA ARG A 273 14.45 23.97 5.61
C ARG A 273 13.66 23.17 4.59
N TRP A 274 12.34 23.30 4.62
CA TRP A 274 11.45 22.69 3.67
C TRP A 274 11.24 23.65 2.50
N ARG A 275 11.43 23.15 1.28
CA ARG A 275 11.17 23.92 0.05
C ARG A 275 10.16 23.20 -0.82
N LEU A 276 9.18 23.95 -1.31
CA LEU A 276 8.09 23.40 -2.12
C LEU A 276 8.64 22.85 -3.43
N LEU A 277 8.32 21.59 -3.73
CA LEU A 277 8.54 20.95 -5.04
C LEU A 277 7.30 21.02 -5.91
N TRP A 278 6.13 20.84 -5.31
CA TRP A 278 4.87 20.75 -6.02
C TRP A 278 3.71 21.15 -5.12
N GLU A 279 2.92 22.13 -5.56
CA GLU A 279 1.68 22.53 -4.89
C GLU A 279 0.53 21.61 -5.33
N ASP A 280 -0.21 21.03 -4.38
CA ASP A 280 -1.33 20.16 -4.72
C ASP A 280 -2.60 20.97 -5.02
N LYS A 281 -2.85 21.19 -6.32
CA LYS A 281 -4.05 21.85 -6.83
C LYS A 281 -5.08 20.89 -7.43
N ARG A 282 -4.87 19.58 -7.31
CA ARG A 282 -5.75 18.58 -7.94
C ARG A 282 -7.19 18.74 -7.48
N TYR A 283 -8.11 18.36 -8.35
CA TYR A 283 -9.56 18.29 -8.13
C TYR A 283 -10.27 19.65 -7.92
N ARG A 284 -9.55 20.77 -7.77
CA ARG A 284 -10.15 22.11 -7.65
C ARG A 284 -10.99 22.51 -8.88
N ASP A 285 -10.70 21.91 -10.03
CA ASP A 285 -11.45 22.08 -11.28
C ASP A 285 -12.40 20.92 -11.59
N GLY A 286 -12.55 19.97 -10.66
CA GLY A 286 -13.36 18.76 -10.82
C GLY A 286 -12.74 17.67 -11.73
N SER A 287 -11.51 17.86 -12.23
CA SER A 287 -10.85 16.88 -13.09
C SER A 287 -9.93 15.93 -12.32
N ILE A 288 -9.85 14.68 -12.79
CA ILE A 288 -8.83 13.73 -12.35
C ILE A 288 -7.61 13.90 -13.25
N PRO A 289 -6.40 14.16 -12.70
CA PRO A 289 -5.20 14.30 -13.50
C PRO A 289 -4.87 13.05 -14.30
N ALA A 290 -4.39 13.24 -15.55
CA ALA A 290 -4.06 12.12 -16.44
C ALA A 290 -2.98 11.20 -15.88
N GLU A 291 -2.08 11.70 -15.02
CA GLU A 291 -1.08 10.83 -14.38
C GLU A 291 -1.67 9.74 -13.50
N GLU A 292 -2.90 9.90 -12.99
CA GLU A 292 -3.49 8.92 -12.07
C GLU A 292 -3.83 7.60 -12.79
N GLU A 293 -3.97 7.63 -14.12
CA GLU A 293 -4.16 6.42 -14.94
C GLU A 293 -2.99 5.44 -14.84
N THR A 294 -1.80 5.89 -14.43
CA THR A 294 -0.62 5.04 -14.29
C THR A 294 -0.48 4.42 -12.90
N TYR A 295 -1.30 4.84 -11.92
CA TYR A 295 -1.17 4.41 -10.53
C TYR A 295 -1.46 2.94 -10.34
N PHE A 296 -2.37 2.40 -11.15
CA PHE A 296 -2.58 0.97 -11.25
C PHE A 296 -1.99 0.51 -12.58
N PRO A 297 -0.98 -0.37 -12.55
CA PRO A 297 -0.52 -0.98 -13.78
C PRO A 297 -1.74 -1.64 -14.43
N LYS A 298 -2.06 -1.24 -15.66
CA LYS A 298 -3.08 -1.94 -16.45
C LYS A 298 -2.66 -3.41 -16.42
N PRO A 299 -3.56 -4.36 -16.08
CA PRO A 299 -3.24 -5.76 -16.19
C PRO A 299 -2.80 -5.94 -17.64
N VAL A 300 -1.50 -6.10 -17.85
CA VAL A 300 -1.04 -6.66 -19.10
C VAL A 300 -1.71 -8.01 -19.07
N ALA A 301 -2.68 -8.23 -19.95
CA ALA A 301 -3.25 -9.54 -20.15
C ALA A 301 -2.08 -10.41 -20.61
N GLN A 302 -1.30 -10.92 -19.66
CA GLN A 302 -0.34 -11.96 -19.92
C GLN A 302 -1.23 -13.12 -20.35
N PRO A 303 -1.10 -13.59 -21.59
CA PRO A 303 -1.84 -14.77 -22.00
C PRO A 303 -1.51 -15.82 -20.95
N ARG A 304 -2.51 -16.36 -20.25
CA ARG A 304 -2.31 -17.50 -19.34
C ARG A 304 -1.74 -18.62 -20.20
N LEU A 305 -0.41 -18.73 -20.23
CA LEU A 305 0.27 -19.68 -21.09
C LEU A 305 -0.14 -21.06 -20.59
N ARG A 306 -0.79 -21.79 -21.48
CA ARG A 306 -1.24 -23.16 -21.25
C ARG A 306 -0.66 -24.03 -22.35
N VAL A 307 -0.20 -25.21 -21.99
CA VAL A 307 0.44 -26.12 -22.92
C VAL A 307 0.14 -27.56 -22.51
N LEU A 308 -0.12 -28.42 -23.50
CA LEU A 308 -0.42 -29.83 -23.23
C LEU A 308 0.88 -30.64 -23.12
N PRO A 309 0.87 -31.76 -22.38
CA PRO A 309 2.00 -32.70 -22.39
C PRO A 309 2.42 -33.11 -23.80
N GLY A 310 3.71 -33.07 -24.08
CA GLY A 310 4.31 -33.37 -25.37
C GLY A 310 4.40 -32.18 -26.35
N GLU A 311 3.63 -31.10 -26.13
CA GLU A 311 3.81 -29.87 -26.91
C GLU A 311 5.09 -29.13 -26.49
N PRO A 312 5.74 -28.39 -27.40
CA PRO A 312 6.92 -27.61 -27.06
C PRO A 312 6.58 -26.49 -26.07
N CYS A 313 7.39 -26.38 -25.01
CA CYS A 313 7.28 -25.36 -24.00
C CYS A 313 7.42 -23.96 -24.62
N PRO A 314 6.43 -23.06 -24.49
CA PRO A 314 6.50 -21.75 -25.12
C PRO A 314 7.44 -20.78 -24.39
N ARG A 315 7.82 -21.07 -23.13
CA ARG A 315 8.63 -20.17 -22.30
C ARG A 315 9.35 -20.93 -21.19
N THR A 316 10.67 -20.69 -21.04
CA THR A 316 11.46 -21.24 -19.94
C THR A 316 10.89 -20.81 -18.58
N GLY A 317 10.77 -21.77 -17.65
CA GLY A 317 10.42 -21.51 -16.26
C GLY A 317 9.71 -22.70 -15.61
N TYR A 318 9.18 -22.46 -14.42
CA TYR A 318 8.36 -23.40 -13.67
C TYR A 318 6.91 -23.41 -14.18
N TRP A 319 6.41 -24.61 -14.38
CA TRP A 319 5.06 -24.92 -14.83
C TRP A 319 4.36 -25.79 -13.79
N GLN A 320 3.06 -25.57 -13.63
CA GLN A 320 2.22 -26.27 -12.66
C GLN A 320 0.93 -26.75 -13.31
N SER A 321 0.40 -27.87 -12.82
CA SER A 321 -0.87 -28.41 -13.30
C SER A 321 -1.67 -28.87 -12.08
N PRO A 322 -2.94 -28.49 -11.92
CA PRO A 322 -3.77 -29.00 -10.81
C PRO A 322 -3.91 -30.52 -10.79
N ALA A 323 -3.65 -31.17 -11.93
CA ALA A 323 -3.70 -32.63 -12.08
C ALA A 323 -2.39 -33.33 -11.64
N VAL A 324 -1.34 -32.57 -11.30
CA VAL A 324 0.00 -33.06 -10.91
C VAL A 324 0.47 -32.30 -9.66
N LYS A 325 1.03 -33.00 -8.67
CA LYS A 325 1.33 -32.40 -7.37
C LYS A 325 2.51 -31.42 -7.39
N ASP A 326 3.49 -31.68 -8.26
CA ASP A 326 4.77 -30.95 -8.26
C ASP A 326 4.87 -30.00 -9.46
N SER A 327 5.45 -28.82 -9.23
CA SER A 327 5.87 -27.91 -10.30
C SER A 327 7.11 -28.44 -11.01
N VAL A 328 7.24 -28.14 -12.29
CA VAL A 328 8.35 -28.60 -13.13
C VAL A 328 9.00 -27.42 -13.85
N HIS A 329 10.32 -27.31 -13.77
CA HIS A 329 11.07 -26.36 -14.58
C HIS A 329 11.28 -26.94 -15.99
N VAL A 330 10.88 -26.22 -17.03
CA VAL A 330 10.98 -26.65 -18.43
C VAL A 330 11.57 -25.54 -19.27
N GLU A 331 12.59 -25.86 -20.06
CA GLU A 331 13.22 -24.93 -21.00
C GLU A 331 12.35 -24.68 -22.25
N ALA A 332 12.39 -23.47 -22.79
CA ALA A 332 11.65 -23.12 -24.00
C ALA A 332 12.03 -24.04 -25.18
N GLY A 333 11.03 -24.53 -25.89
CA GLY A 333 11.16 -25.50 -26.98
C GLY A 333 11.28 -26.95 -26.56
N ALA A 334 11.55 -27.25 -25.27
CA ALA A 334 11.55 -28.63 -24.78
C ALA A 334 10.11 -29.18 -24.70
N PRO A 335 9.89 -30.48 -24.96
CA PRO A 335 8.55 -31.07 -24.86
C PRO A 335 8.06 -31.06 -23.41
N MET A 336 6.80 -30.66 -23.19
CA MET A 336 6.22 -30.59 -21.86
C MET A 336 6.02 -31.99 -21.24
N PRO A 337 6.29 -32.15 -19.94
CA PRO A 337 6.28 -33.47 -19.29
C PRO A 337 4.88 -34.09 -19.19
N GLY A 338 4.82 -35.41 -19.20
CA GLY A 338 3.59 -36.22 -19.11
C GLY A 338 3.15 -36.52 -17.67
N PRO A 339 2.06 -37.29 -17.49
CA PRO A 339 1.19 -37.94 -18.51
C PRO A 339 0.12 -37.01 -19.10
N GLN A 340 -0.55 -37.39 -20.19
CA GLN A 340 -1.67 -36.60 -20.76
C GLN A 340 -2.92 -36.58 -19.86
N ARG A 341 -3.10 -37.62 -19.02
CA ARG A 341 -4.18 -37.74 -18.06
C ARG A 341 -3.68 -38.35 -16.77
N THR A 342 -4.20 -37.88 -15.64
CA THR A 342 -4.10 -38.52 -14.34
C THR A 342 -5.49 -38.99 -13.89
N THR A 343 -5.58 -39.65 -12.74
CA THR A 343 -6.87 -40.00 -12.10
C THR A 343 -7.73 -38.77 -11.78
N TRP A 344 -7.13 -37.57 -11.79
CA TRP A 344 -7.78 -36.30 -11.52
C TRP A 344 -8.25 -35.57 -12.79
N GLY A 345 -7.89 -36.04 -13.98
CA GLY A 345 -8.32 -35.47 -15.26
C GLY A 345 -7.18 -35.25 -16.25
N MET A 346 -7.44 -34.40 -17.25
CA MET A 346 -6.43 -34.03 -18.25
C MET A 346 -5.37 -33.13 -17.65
N VAL A 347 -4.10 -33.41 -17.95
CA VAL A 347 -2.99 -32.55 -17.53
C VAL A 347 -2.88 -31.38 -18.49
N ILE A 348 -3.03 -30.17 -17.96
CA ILE A 348 -2.76 -28.93 -18.67
C ILE A 348 -1.74 -28.17 -17.83
N TRP A 349 -0.59 -27.87 -18.41
CA TRP A 349 0.43 -27.10 -17.72
C TRP A 349 0.16 -25.61 -17.84
N HIS A 350 0.26 -24.92 -16.72
CA HIS A 350 0.13 -23.48 -16.58
C HIS A 350 1.46 -22.89 -16.12
N TYR A 351 1.88 -21.78 -16.73
CA TYR A 351 3.09 -21.08 -16.28
C TYR A 351 2.90 -20.57 -14.84
N GLY A 352 3.84 -20.87 -13.95
CA GLY A 352 3.83 -20.35 -12.58
C GLY A 352 4.20 -18.87 -12.56
N ASP A 353 3.40 -18.02 -11.94
CA ASP A 353 3.73 -16.61 -11.71
C ASP A 353 3.27 -16.23 -10.30
N PRO A 354 4.15 -15.75 -9.39
CA PRO A 354 5.60 -15.59 -9.58
C PRO A 354 6.33 -16.92 -9.76
N GLN A 355 7.47 -16.87 -10.45
CA GLN A 355 8.42 -17.98 -10.48
C GLN A 355 9.00 -18.16 -9.05
N PRO A 356 9.11 -19.39 -8.54
CA PRO A 356 9.73 -19.60 -7.24
C PRO A 356 11.18 -19.10 -7.25
N ASP A 357 11.56 -18.33 -6.23
CA ASP A 357 12.94 -17.90 -6.04
C ASP A 357 13.83 -19.15 -5.85
N ASN A 358 14.90 -19.26 -6.65
CA ASN A 358 15.87 -20.35 -6.57
C ASN A 358 16.82 -20.17 -5.37
#